data_AF-A0AAE3W0X1-F1
#
_entry.id   AF-A0AAE3W0X1-F1
#
_cell.length_a   1.000
_cell.length_b   1.000
_cell.length_c   1.000
_cell.angle_alpha   90.00
_cell.angle_beta   90.00
_cell.angle_gamma   90.00
#
_symmetry.space_group_name_H-M   'P 1'
#
loop_
_entity.id
_entity.type
_entity.pdbx_description
1 polymer ?
#
loop_
_entity_poly.entity_id
_entity_poly.type
_entity_poly.pdbx_seq_one_letter_code
_entity_poly.pdbx_strand_id
1 'polypeptide(L)'
;MADARTIAHRLTLDHVLHLISEAPCADRLVLRGSASMGAWAGDRAREPGDLDWVVRPVDGVPRDERDPYPDEESPRAGGDIRLDPAGADCARLGDGDEYRYAGIAGLRIAVPWHAPGLPTGTLQLDFAYDEPLPEPPVPVLIPPRPPAAGRP
;
A
#
# COMPACT_ATOMS: atom_id res chain seq x y z
N MET A 1 -1.39 -23.28 7.24
CA MET A 1 -0.32 -22.26 7.39
C MET A 1 -0.36 -21.22 6.27
N ALA A 2 -0.43 -21.62 4.99
CA ALA A 2 -0.56 -20.67 3.87
C ALA A 2 -1.77 -19.74 4.02
N ASP A 3 -2.95 -20.28 4.34
CA ASP A 3 -4.17 -19.48 4.51
C ASP A 3 -4.05 -18.44 5.64
N ALA A 4 -3.42 -18.78 6.76
CA ALA A 4 -3.24 -17.86 7.89
C ALA A 4 -2.31 -16.69 7.52
N ARG A 5 -1.23 -16.95 6.76
CA ARG A 5 -0.34 -15.90 6.26
C ARG A 5 -1.04 -15.02 5.23
N THR A 6 -1.83 -15.59 4.34
CA THR A 6 -2.63 -14.85 3.36
C THR A 6 -3.68 -13.97 4.05
N ILE A 7 -4.38 -14.49 5.06
CA ILE A 7 -5.33 -13.72 5.88
C ILE A 7 -4.60 -12.56 6.58
N ALA A 8 -3.46 -12.84 7.21
CA ALA A 8 -2.69 -11.80 7.90
C ALA A 8 -2.24 -10.70 6.92
N HIS A 9 -1.71 -11.08 5.76
CA HIS A 9 -1.31 -10.15 4.71
C HIS A 9 -2.48 -9.27 4.22
N ARG A 10 -3.65 -9.87 4.00
CA ARG A 10 -4.86 -9.16 3.60
C ARG A 10 -5.31 -8.15 4.65
N LEU A 11 -5.32 -8.54 5.93
CA LEU A 11 -5.67 -7.64 7.02
C LEU A 11 -4.67 -6.49 7.15
N THR A 12 -3.38 -6.73 6.93
CA THR A 12 -2.36 -5.69 6.87
C THR A 12 -2.63 -4.70 5.74
N LEU A 13 -2.94 -5.19 4.53
CA LEU A 13 -3.29 -4.35 3.37
C LEU A 13 -4.52 -3.48 3.66
N ASP A 14 -5.60 -4.10 4.14
CA ASP A 14 -6.87 -3.41 4.42
C ASP A 14 -6.67 -2.34 5.50
N HIS A 15 -5.82 -2.61 6.48
CA HIS A 15 -5.49 -1.64 7.51
C HIS A 15 -4.68 -0.45 6.99
N VAL A 16 -3.65 -0.68 6.18
CA VAL A 16 -2.86 0.41 5.59
C VAL A 16 -3.72 1.27 4.66
N LEU A 17 -4.60 0.65 3.87
CA LEU A 17 -5.57 1.38 3.05
C LEU A 17 -6.47 2.28 3.90
N HIS A 18 -6.97 1.78 5.04
CA HIS A 18 -7.78 2.56 5.96
C HIS A 18 -7.00 3.71 6.61
N LEU A 19 -5.75 3.48 7.03
CA LEU A 19 -4.91 4.54 7.59
C LEU A 19 -4.66 5.65 6.56
N ILE A 20 -4.33 5.27 5.34
CA ILE A 20 -4.06 6.23 4.26
C ILE A 20 -5.34 6.98 3.86
N SER A 21 -6.51 6.35 3.91
CA SER A 21 -7.77 7.04 3.60
C SER A 21 -8.12 8.15 4.60
N GLU A 22 -7.63 8.05 5.84
CA GLU A 22 -7.82 9.05 6.90
C GLU A 22 -6.64 10.05 6.99
N ALA A 23 -5.58 9.85 6.22
CA ALA A 23 -4.39 10.68 6.29
C ALA A 23 -4.59 12.03 5.57
N PRO A 24 -3.98 13.14 6.05
CA PRO A 24 -4.05 14.45 5.38
C PRO A 24 -3.54 14.44 3.93
N CYS A 25 -2.71 13.47 3.55
CA CYS A 25 -2.18 13.31 2.20
C CYS A 25 -3.10 12.50 1.26
N ALA A 26 -4.21 11.92 1.74
CA ALA A 26 -5.08 11.02 0.99
C ALA A 26 -5.50 11.59 -0.38
N ASP A 27 -5.89 12.87 -0.43
CA ASP A 27 -6.37 13.55 -1.66
C ASP A 27 -5.28 13.67 -2.75
N ARG A 28 -4.02 13.47 -2.39
CA ARG A 28 -2.87 13.51 -3.30
C ARG A 28 -2.49 12.13 -3.83
N LEU A 29 -3.04 11.07 -3.25
CA LEU A 29 -2.69 9.69 -3.56
C LEU A 29 -3.74 9.05 -4.45
N VAL A 30 -3.30 8.50 -5.59
CA VAL A 30 -4.15 7.74 -6.49
C VAL A 30 -3.73 6.28 -6.42
N LEU A 31 -4.59 5.45 -5.82
CA LEU A 31 -4.37 4.00 -5.75
C LEU A 31 -4.42 3.39 -7.16
N ARG A 32 -3.43 2.54 -7.46
CA ARG A 32 -3.34 1.80 -8.72
C ARG A 32 -2.97 0.34 -8.46
N GLY A 33 -2.63 -0.35 -9.55
CA GLY A 33 -2.07 -1.69 -9.48
C GLY A 33 -3.07 -2.73 -8.99
N SER A 34 -2.56 -3.74 -8.30
CA SER A 34 -3.35 -4.94 -7.98
C SER A 34 -4.46 -4.68 -6.95
N ALA A 35 -4.26 -3.71 -6.06
CA ALA A 35 -5.21 -3.39 -4.99
C ALA A 35 -6.50 -2.74 -5.51
N SER A 36 -6.45 -1.95 -6.59
CA SER A 36 -7.65 -1.35 -7.18
C SER A 36 -8.44 -2.33 -8.06
N MET A 37 -7.82 -3.42 -8.53
CA MET A 37 -8.47 -4.40 -9.40
C MET A 37 -9.67 -5.09 -8.75
N GLY A 38 -9.72 -5.20 -7.43
CA GLY A 38 -10.88 -5.74 -6.71
C GLY A 38 -12.17 -4.94 -6.98
N ALA A 39 -12.08 -3.62 -7.11
CA ALA A 39 -13.23 -2.78 -7.42
C ALA A 39 -13.74 -2.95 -8.86
N TRP A 40 -12.86 -3.32 -9.81
CA TRP A 40 -13.19 -3.47 -11.22
C TRP A 40 -13.56 -4.90 -11.62
N ALA A 41 -12.88 -5.88 -11.05
CA ALA A 41 -12.99 -7.29 -11.41
C ALA A 41 -13.67 -8.16 -10.35
N GLY A 42 -13.97 -7.63 -9.16
CA GLY A 42 -14.58 -8.38 -8.05
C GLY A 42 -13.75 -9.60 -7.68
N ASP A 43 -14.42 -10.74 -7.42
CA ASP A 43 -13.79 -12.01 -7.04
C ASP A 43 -12.87 -12.62 -8.13
N ARG A 44 -12.89 -12.08 -9.35
CA ARG A 44 -11.95 -12.47 -10.41
C ARG A 44 -10.60 -11.78 -10.29
N ALA A 45 -10.49 -10.74 -9.47
CA ALA A 45 -9.23 -10.09 -9.18
C ALA A 45 -8.31 -11.06 -8.43
N ARG A 46 -7.03 -11.06 -8.78
CA ARG A 46 -6.02 -11.75 -7.96
C ARG A 46 -5.88 -11.05 -6.61
N GLU A 47 -5.39 -11.78 -5.61
CA GLU A 47 -4.99 -11.16 -4.35
C GLU A 47 -3.83 -10.18 -4.62
N PRO A 48 -3.91 -8.92 -4.15
CA PRO A 48 -2.80 -7.99 -4.23
C PRO A 48 -1.67 -8.39 -3.28
N GLY A 49 -0.44 -8.14 -3.72
CA GLY A 49 0.77 -8.40 -2.94
C GLY A 49 1.34 -7.14 -2.28
N ASP A 50 0.95 -5.98 -2.77
CA ASP A 50 1.55 -4.68 -2.54
C ASP A 50 0.47 -3.58 -2.67
N LEU A 51 0.84 -2.37 -2.28
CA LEU A 51 0.04 -1.17 -2.51
C LEU A 51 0.85 -0.18 -3.35
N ASP A 52 0.26 0.21 -4.47
CA ASP A 52 0.87 1.13 -5.44
C ASP A 52 0.08 2.44 -5.49
N TRP A 53 0.76 3.57 -5.34
CA TRP A 53 0.18 4.91 -5.48
C TRP A 53 0.91 5.74 -6.51
N VAL A 54 0.13 6.57 -7.21
CA VAL A 54 0.65 7.77 -7.88
C VAL A 54 0.44 8.95 -6.94
N VAL A 55 1.52 9.66 -6.65
CA VAL A 55 1.50 10.90 -5.87
C VAL A 55 1.34 12.07 -6.82
N ARG A 56 0.19 12.74 -6.73
CA ARG A 56 -0.10 13.92 -7.55
C ARG A 56 0.70 15.12 -7.04
N PRO A 57 1.28 15.93 -7.92
CA PRO A 57 1.95 17.17 -7.52
C PRO A 57 0.94 18.11 -6.85
N VAL A 58 1.43 18.84 -5.85
CA VAL A 58 0.70 19.96 -5.23
C VAL A 58 1.25 21.23 -5.86
N ASP A 59 0.39 21.98 -6.54
CA ASP A 59 0.82 23.24 -7.17
C ASP A 59 1.40 24.19 -6.10
N GLY A 60 2.64 24.64 -6.32
CA GLY A 60 3.29 25.68 -5.51
C GLY A 60 3.89 25.25 -4.17
N VAL A 61 3.93 23.95 -3.84
CA VAL A 61 4.57 23.45 -2.61
C VAL A 61 5.84 22.68 -2.96
N PRO A 62 7.03 23.12 -2.49
CA PRO A 62 8.26 22.35 -2.62
C PRO A 62 8.10 20.97 -1.96
N ARG A 63 8.53 19.92 -2.65
CA ARG A 63 8.59 18.55 -2.13
C ARG A 63 9.43 18.51 -0.86
N ASP A 64 8.84 18.14 0.29
CA ASP A 64 9.64 17.74 1.45
C ASP A 64 10.21 16.35 1.16
N GLU A 65 11.53 16.22 1.25
CA GLU A 65 12.27 14.98 1.02
C GLU A 65 11.95 13.87 2.05
N ARG A 66 11.17 14.19 3.08
CA ARG A 66 10.76 13.31 4.18
C ARG A 66 9.25 13.02 4.20
N ASP A 67 8.50 13.43 3.19
CA ASP A 67 7.06 13.11 3.05
C ASP A 67 6.89 11.88 2.14
N PRO A 68 6.09 10.86 2.46
CA PRO A 68 5.24 10.67 3.64
C PRO A 68 5.79 9.58 4.60
N TYR A 69 6.30 9.97 5.77
CA TYR A 69 6.50 9.01 6.86
C TYR A 69 5.24 8.96 7.73
N PRO A 70 4.62 7.79 7.94
CA PRO A 70 3.59 7.64 8.96
C PRO A 70 4.21 7.75 10.36
N ASP A 71 3.48 8.37 11.29
CA ASP A 71 3.86 8.55 12.70
C ASP A 71 4.23 7.22 13.40
N GLU A 72 5.09 7.30 14.42
CA GLU A 72 5.71 6.16 15.13
C GLU A 72 4.73 5.26 15.92
N GLU A 73 3.45 5.63 16.03
CA GLU A 73 2.45 4.79 16.68
C GLU A 73 1.96 3.70 15.72
N SER A 74 2.40 2.45 15.96
CA SER A 74 1.96 1.28 15.19
C SER A 74 0.44 1.08 15.32
N PRO A 75 -0.34 1.33 14.27
CA PRO A 75 -1.78 1.16 14.37
C PRO A 75 -2.09 -0.34 14.21
N ARG A 76 -3.08 -0.83 14.95
CA ARG A 76 -3.46 -2.24 14.90
C ARG A 76 -4.34 -2.50 13.68
N ALA A 77 -3.82 -3.28 12.74
CA ALA A 77 -4.65 -3.97 11.76
C ALA A 77 -5.49 -5.00 12.51
N GLY A 78 -6.82 -5.02 12.32
CA GLY A 78 -7.75 -5.83 13.10
C GLY A 78 -7.23 -7.23 13.49
N GLY A 79 -7.41 -7.61 14.77
CA GLY A 79 -6.80 -8.80 15.37
C GLY A 79 -5.48 -8.50 16.09
N ASP A 80 -4.58 -9.49 16.15
CA ASP A 80 -3.26 -9.41 16.79
C ASP A 80 -2.13 -8.99 15.81
N ILE A 81 -2.49 -8.46 14.64
CA ILE A 81 -1.54 -8.04 13.61
C ILE A 81 -0.96 -6.67 13.98
N ARG A 82 0.36 -6.54 13.86
CA ARG A 82 1.08 -5.29 14.15
C ARG A 82 1.97 -4.92 12.98
N LEU A 83 1.85 -3.68 12.50
CA LEU A 83 2.85 -3.07 11.63
C LEU A 83 4.09 -2.73 12.46
N ASP A 84 5.27 -2.77 11.87
CA ASP A 84 6.50 -2.29 12.50
C ASP A 84 7.10 -1.15 11.66
N PRO A 85 6.63 0.10 11.85
CA PRO A 85 7.19 1.25 11.13
C PRO A 85 8.67 1.48 11.44
N ALA A 86 9.12 1.14 12.66
CA ALA A 86 10.51 1.32 13.07
C ALA A 86 11.47 0.36 12.34
N GLY A 87 10.96 -0.80 11.91
CA GLY A 87 11.66 -1.76 11.06
C GLY A 87 11.53 -1.49 9.55
N ALA A 88 10.89 -0.39 9.14
CA ALA A 88 10.66 -0.11 7.72
C ALA A 88 11.97 0.20 6.98
N ASP A 89 12.13 -0.41 5.80
CA ASP A 89 13.23 -0.11 4.87
C ASP A 89 12.72 0.78 3.74
N CYS A 90 13.44 1.86 3.47
CA CYS A 90 13.05 2.88 2.49
C CYS A 90 14.09 2.93 1.36
N ALA A 91 13.66 2.61 0.15
CA ALA A 91 14.46 2.74 -1.05
C ALA A 91 13.91 3.88 -1.92
N ARG A 92 14.73 4.91 -2.15
CA ARG A 92 14.44 5.91 -3.20
C ARG A 92 14.72 5.25 -4.54
N LEU A 93 13.74 5.28 -5.43
CA LEU A 93 13.86 4.77 -6.79
C LEU A 93 14.22 5.95 -7.70
N GLY A 94 15.44 5.96 -8.23
CA GLY A 94 15.98 7.03 -9.07
C GLY A 94 16.54 6.55 -10.41
N ASP A 95 17.21 7.45 -11.13
CA ASP A 95 17.87 7.11 -12.38
C ASP A 95 18.97 6.06 -12.17
N GLY A 96 18.69 4.83 -12.58
CA GLY A 96 19.64 3.71 -12.52
C GLY A 96 19.13 2.46 -11.82
N ASP A 97 18.00 2.53 -11.10
CA ASP A 97 17.49 1.37 -10.36
C ASP A 97 16.62 0.45 -11.22
N GLU A 98 16.79 -0.86 -11.02
CA GLU A 98 16.19 -1.95 -11.80
C GLU A 98 14.66 -2.07 -11.64
N TYR A 99 14.06 -1.25 -10.78
CA TYR A 99 12.62 -1.20 -10.50
C TYR A 99 11.97 0.04 -11.13
N ARG A 100 12.00 0.13 -12.47
CA ARG A 100 11.27 1.16 -13.21
C ARG A 100 9.89 0.63 -13.64
N TYR A 101 8.83 1.24 -13.12
CA TYR A 101 7.66 1.54 -13.96
C TYR A 101 7.88 2.95 -14.54
N ALA A 102 8.00 3.05 -15.87
CA ALA A 102 8.14 4.29 -16.64
C ALA A 102 9.38 5.20 -16.40
N GLY A 103 10.32 4.86 -15.51
CA GLY A 103 11.58 5.64 -15.36
C GLY A 103 11.42 6.94 -14.56
N ILE A 104 10.46 6.95 -13.66
CA ILE A 104 10.06 8.13 -12.89
C ILE A 104 10.52 7.97 -11.44
N ALA A 105 10.88 9.07 -10.78
CA ALA A 105 11.28 9.07 -9.38
C ALA A 105 10.20 8.44 -8.49
N GLY A 106 10.61 7.65 -7.51
CA GLY A 106 9.69 6.96 -6.62
C GLY A 106 10.25 6.71 -5.23
N LEU A 107 9.38 6.29 -4.33
CA LEU A 107 9.73 5.81 -2.99
C LEU A 107 9.10 4.44 -2.79
N ARG A 108 9.92 3.45 -2.46
CA ARG A 108 9.46 2.15 -1.97
C ARG A 108 9.69 2.08 -0.47
N ILE A 109 8.65 1.74 0.26
CA ILE A 109 8.73 1.47 1.69
C ILE A 109 8.34 0.00 1.91
N ALA A 110 9.25 -0.79 2.46
CA ALA A 110 9.00 -2.16 2.88
C ALA A 110 8.74 -2.15 4.39
N VAL A 111 7.48 -2.29 4.80
CA VAL A 111 7.06 -2.25 6.21
C VAL A 111 6.89 -3.68 6.73
N PRO A 112 7.67 -4.12 7.73
CA PRO A 112 7.44 -5.41 8.36
C PRO A 112 6.10 -5.45 9.08
N TRP A 113 5.50 -6.64 9.14
CA TRP A 113 4.32 -6.91 9.96
C TRP A 113 4.47 -8.22 10.71
N HIS A 114 3.87 -8.26 11.90
CA HIS A 114 3.92 -9.40 12.81
C HIS A 114 2.52 -9.91 13.12
N ALA A 115 2.38 -11.23 13.23
CA ALA A 115 1.17 -11.90 13.68
C ALA A 115 1.55 -13.12 14.54
N PRO A 116 0.78 -13.45 15.59
CA PRO A 116 1.09 -14.59 16.46
C PRO A 116 1.23 -15.90 15.69
N GLY A 117 2.30 -16.65 15.96
CA GLY A 117 2.54 -17.96 15.35
C GLY A 117 2.91 -17.93 13.87
N LEU A 118 3.13 -16.76 13.27
CA LEU A 118 3.57 -16.61 11.90
C LEU A 118 4.98 -15.98 11.85
N PRO A 119 5.82 -16.36 10.86
CA PRO A 119 7.02 -15.60 10.55
C PRO A 119 6.65 -14.15 10.20
N THR A 120 7.55 -13.21 10.51
CA THR A 120 7.44 -11.82 10.06
C THR A 120 7.20 -11.77 8.56
N GLY A 121 6.20 -11.00 8.14
CA GLY A 121 5.97 -10.66 6.76
C GLY A 121 6.39 -9.23 6.46
N THR A 122 6.32 -8.86 5.18
CA THR A 122 6.62 -7.52 4.71
C THR A 122 5.47 -7.08 3.82
N LEU A 123 5.03 -5.84 3.97
CA LEU A 123 4.14 -5.17 3.04
C LEU A 123 4.94 -4.10 2.29
N GLN A 124 4.88 -4.14 0.97
CA GLN A 124 5.51 -3.14 0.11
C GLN A 124 4.52 -2.03 -0.23
N LEU A 125 4.97 -0.79 -0.04
CA LEU A 125 4.28 0.44 -0.39
C LEU A 125 5.10 1.17 -1.46
N ASP A 126 4.53 1.36 -2.64
CA ASP A 126 5.21 2.01 -3.76
C ASP A 126 4.54 3.34 -4.10
N PHE A 127 5.34 4.40 -4.14
CA PHE A 127 4.91 5.75 -4.46
C PHE A 127 5.63 6.21 -5.73
N ALA A 128 4.89 6.31 -6.84
CA ALA A 128 5.36 6.92 -8.07
C ALA A 128 5.06 8.42 -8.03
N TYR A 129 6.07 9.25 -8.19
CA TYR A 129 5.93 10.70 -8.18
C TYR A 129 5.81 11.25 -9.58
N ASP A 130 4.95 12.25 -9.83
CA ASP A 130 4.91 12.95 -11.13
C ASP A 130 4.61 12.03 -12.34
N GLU A 131 4.08 10.82 -12.09
CA GLU A 131 3.60 9.93 -13.14
C GLU A 131 2.34 10.54 -13.78
N PRO A 132 2.33 10.78 -15.11
CA PRO A 132 1.17 11.33 -15.78
C PRO A 132 0.04 10.28 -15.82
N LEU A 133 -1.13 10.67 -15.31
CA LEU A 133 -2.33 9.85 -15.41
C LEU A 133 -2.98 10.06 -16.79
N PRO A 134 -3.25 8.99 -17.57
CA PRO A 134 -3.85 9.13 -18.90
C PRO A 134 -5.29 9.66 -18.85
N GLU A 135 -6.00 9.37 -17.75
CA GLU A 135 -7.34 9.85 -17.46
C GLU A 135 -7.38 10.40 -16.02
N PRO A 136 -8.28 11.34 -15.71
CA PRO A 136 -8.47 11.81 -14.33
C PRO A 136 -8.79 10.65 -13.38
N PRO A 137 -8.27 10.65 -12.15
CA PRO A 137 -8.59 9.62 -11.17
C PRO A 137 -10.08 9.71 -10.79
N VAL A 138 -10.71 8.54 -10.61
CA VAL A 138 -12.09 8.44 -10.18
C VAL A 138 -12.16 7.95 -8.73
N PRO A 139 -13.02 8.54 -7.88
CA PRO A 139 -13.27 8.00 -6.55
C PRO A 139 -13.79 6.56 -6.65
N VAL A 140 -13.17 5.65 -5.92
CA VAL A 140 -13.57 4.24 -5.88
C VAL A 140 -13.64 3.76 -4.45
N LEU A 141 -14.73 3.06 -4.12
CA LEU A 141 -14.82 2.35 -2.85
C LEU A 141 -14.04 1.04 -3.00
N ILE A 142 -13.04 0.85 -2.14
CA ILE A 142 -12.39 -0.43 -1.97
C ILE A 142 -13.15 -1.17 -0.87
N PRO A 143 -14.01 -2.15 -1.19
CA PRO A 143 -14.76 -2.84 -0.18
C PRO A 143 -13.78 -3.64 0.71
N PRO A 144 -14.00 -3.69 2.04
CA PRO A 144 -13.27 -4.61 2.90
C PRO A 144 -13.52 -6.02 2.39
N ARG A 145 -12.45 -6.81 2.29
CA ARG A 145 -12.55 -8.12 1.67
C ARG A 145 -13.20 -9.12 2.62
N PRO A 146 -14.19 -9.90 2.18
CA PRO A 146 -14.75 -10.94 3.01
C PRO A 146 -13.64 -11.95 3.38
N PRO A 147 -13.70 -12.57 4.57
CA PRO A 147 -12.78 -13.65 4.92
C PRO A 147 -12.85 -14.71 3.82
N ALA A 148 -11.70 -15.27 3.43
CA ALA A 148 -11.64 -16.30 2.41
C ALA A 148 -12.65 -17.40 2.78
N ALA A 149 -13.65 -17.61 1.94
CA ALA A 149 -14.58 -18.71 2.12
C ALA A 149 -13.75 -19.99 2.10
N GLY A 150 -13.72 -20.71 3.22
CA GLY A 150 -13.10 -22.02 3.29
C GLY A 150 -13.67 -22.86 2.15
N ARG A 151 -12.80 -23.31 1.24
CA ARG A 151 -13.19 -24.24 0.20
C ARG A 151 -13.70 -25.51 0.91
N PRO A 152 -14.87 -26.05 0.55
CA PRO A 152 -15.39 -27.28 1.17
C PRO A 152 -14.47 -28.48 0.95
#